data_AF-A0A9P0M462-F1
#
_entry.id   AF-A0A9P0M462-F1
#
_cell.length_a   1.000
_cell.length_b   1.000
_cell.length_c   1.000
_cell.angle_alpha   90.00
_cell.angle_beta   90.00
_cell.angle_gamma   90.00
#
_symmetry.space_group_name_H-M   'P 1'
#
loop_
_entity.id
_entity.type
_entity.pdbx_description
1 polymer ?
#
loop_
_entity_poly.entity_id
_entity_poly.type
_entity_poly.pdbx_seq_one_letter_code
_entity_poly.pdbx_strand_id
1 'polypeptide(L)'
;MFPNTLSFDWGMDAVPRITSLRDSRNLVSCLFYVFLVFIVKDAVRSVILTRKPVLRPAYNARDSCVVCQPSTYNHHHHHHHHQHHDLQQHTASCRTSNNNNTTQFHSSSCVCTSKDTLHHYHRHLRTVRNDQAAILSLAFLVLPFIPATNLLYYVGFVMAERVLYMPSVGLCLLLGLSSAALWNSYRRYRLVFVCAFVTVLVAFSARTVLRNLDWKSEEALYRSAIPINPPKAYGNLGSILSSQGRADEAERAFRMALDFRPNMADVHYNLSIDLNRLL
;
A
#
# COMPACT_ATOMS: atom_id res chain seq x y z
N MET A 1 14.80 3.21 1.24
CA MET A 1 15.96 3.66 2.04
C MET A 1 17.17 2.92 1.49
N PHE A 2 18.14 3.45 0.76
CA PHE A 2 18.55 4.81 0.39
C PHE A 2 19.18 4.72 -1.03
N PRO A 3 18.66 5.38 -2.07
CA PRO A 3 19.56 5.98 -3.04
C PRO A 3 20.08 7.26 -2.39
N ASN A 4 21.36 7.31 -2.02
CA ASN A 4 22.00 8.55 -1.52
C ASN A 4 22.03 9.64 -2.61
N THR A 5 21.77 9.27 -3.85
CA THR A 5 21.75 10.15 -5.02
C THR A 5 20.43 9.94 -5.78
N LEU A 6 19.57 10.95 -5.76
CA LEU A 6 18.34 10.98 -6.56
C LEU A 6 18.69 11.62 -7.91
N SER A 7 19.47 10.92 -8.75
CA SER A 7 19.80 11.43 -10.08
C SER A 7 18.92 10.76 -11.14
N PHE A 8 18.07 11.56 -11.78
CA PHE A 8 17.25 11.15 -12.92
C PHE A 8 18.09 10.77 -14.16
N ASP A 9 19.35 11.21 -14.23
CA ASP A 9 20.18 11.12 -15.42
C ASP A 9 21.11 9.89 -15.38
N TRP A 10 20.64 8.77 -15.92
CA TRP A 10 21.45 7.55 -16.09
C TRP A 10 22.59 7.76 -17.11
N GLY A 11 22.50 8.79 -17.96
CA GLY A 11 23.45 9.12 -19.02
C GLY A 11 24.69 9.91 -18.58
N MET A 12 24.89 10.10 -17.27
CA MET A 12 25.93 10.97 -16.67
C MET A 12 26.75 10.26 -15.57
N ASP A 13 26.73 8.92 -15.51
CA ASP A 13 27.35 8.12 -14.43
C ASP A 13 26.94 8.56 -12.99
N ALA A 14 25.79 9.23 -12.87
CA ALA A 14 25.32 9.81 -11.61
C ALA A 14 24.85 8.74 -10.59
N VAL A 15 24.63 7.50 -11.06
CA VAL A 15 24.46 6.33 -10.20
C VAL A 15 25.77 5.51 -10.22
N PRO A 16 26.49 5.44 -9.09
CA PRO A 16 27.74 4.68 -9.03
C PRO A 16 27.47 3.19 -9.30
N ARG A 17 28.19 2.62 -10.26
CA ARG A 17 28.08 1.21 -10.65
C ARG A 17 28.46 0.31 -9.47
N ILE A 18 27.67 -0.74 -9.25
CA ILE A 18 27.97 -1.76 -8.24
C ILE A 18 29.07 -2.66 -8.81
N THR A 19 30.27 -2.57 -8.26
CA THR A 19 31.44 -3.32 -8.74
C THR A 19 31.74 -4.58 -7.91
N SER A 20 31.14 -4.70 -6.72
CA SER A 20 31.38 -5.81 -5.79
C SER A 20 30.08 -6.38 -5.26
N LEU A 21 30.06 -7.72 -5.09
CA LEU A 21 28.94 -8.42 -4.45
C LEU A 21 28.80 -8.06 -2.97
N ARG A 22 29.89 -7.61 -2.32
CA ARG A 22 29.91 -7.20 -0.90
C ARG A 22 29.46 -5.75 -0.66
N ASP A 23 28.96 -5.06 -1.69
CA ASP A 23 28.38 -3.73 -1.52
C ASP A 23 27.14 -3.80 -0.59
N SER A 24 27.06 -2.90 0.38
CA SER A 24 25.94 -2.81 1.33
C SER A 24 24.60 -2.58 0.62
N ARG A 25 24.60 -2.00 -0.58
CA ARG A 25 23.42 -1.84 -1.44
C ARG A 25 22.79 -3.18 -1.82
N ASN A 26 23.62 -4.20 -2.06
CA ASN A 26 23.13 -5.54 -2.39
C ASN A 26 22.40 -6.14 -1.20
N LEU A 27 22.94 -5.99 0.02
CA LEU A 27 22.29 -6.46 1.24
C LEU A 27 20.91 -5.82 1.41
N VAL A 28 20.80 -4.50 1.19
CA VAL A 28 19.52 -3.78 1.29
C VAL A 28 18.52 -4.29 0.25
N SER A 29 18.94 -4.48 -1.01
CA SER A 29 18.08 -5.05 -2.05
C SER A 29 17.62 -6.47 -1.69
N CYS A 30 18.52 -7.32 -1.20
CA CYS A 30 18.17 -8.66 -0.74
C CYS A 30 17.13 -8.63 0.39
N LEU A 31 17.33 -7.80 1.41
CA LEU A 31 16.37 -7.66 2.52
C LEU A 31 15.00 -7.17 2.04
N PHE A 32 15.00 -6.19 1.12
CA PHE A 32 13.77 -5.68 0.51
C PHE A 32 13.00 -6.78 -0.23
N TYR A 33 13.66 -7.54 -1.10
CA TYR A 33 13.00 -8.60 -1.85
C TYR A 33 12.56 -9.77 -0.97
N VAL A 34 13.32 -10.13 0.06
CA VAL A 34 12.89 -11.14 1.06
C VAL A 34 11.62 -10.68 1.78
N PHE A 35 11.57 -9.42 2.21
CA PHE A 35 10.38 -8.84 2.84
C PHE A 35 9.18 -8.79 1.88
N LEU A 36 9.40 -8.39 0.62
CA LEU A 36 8.37 -8.35 -0.40
C LEU A 36 7.79 -9.75 -0.65
N VAL A 37 8.65 -10.77 -0.79
CA VAL A 37 8.22 -12.16 -0.96
C VAL A 37 7.40 -12.64 0.23
N PHE A 38 7.77 -12.28 1.46
CA PHE A 38 6.99 -12.61 2.65
C PHE A 38 5.57 -12.02 2.61
N ILE A 39 5.44 -10.73 2.26
CA ILE A 39 4.14 -10.06 2.14
C ILE A 39 3.29 -10.68 1.03
N VAL A 40 3.88 -10.89 -0.15
CA VAL A 40 3.17 -11.50 -1.28
C VAL A 40 2.72 -12.91 -0.94
N LYS A 41 3.57 -13.70 -0.26
CA LYS A 41 3.22 -15.04 0.20
C LYS A 41 2.06 -15.02 1.20
N ASP A 42 2.05 -14.08 2.13
CA ASP A 42 0.95 -13.90 3.08
C ASP A 42 -0.37 -13.56 2.38
N ALA A 43 -0.33 -12.62 1.44
CA ALA A 43 -1.48 -12.25 0.62
C ALA A 43 -1.98 -13.39 -0.29
N VAL A 44 -1.07 -14.15 -0.91
CA VAL A 44 -1.45 -15.31 -1.73
C VAL A 44 -2.02 -16.43 -0.87
N ARG A 45 -1.45 -16.66 0.32
CA ARG A 45 -1.97 -17.65 1.27
C ARG A 45 -3.38 -17.29 1.73
N SER A 46 -3.66 -16.01 2.00
CA SER A 46 -5.01 -15.59 2.37
C SER A 46 -6.01 -15.92 1.25
N VAL A 47 -5.67 -15.62 -0.01
CA VAL A 47 -6.53 -15.90 -1.17
C VAL A 47 -6.73 -17.41 -1.44
N ILE A 48 -5.69 -18.24 -1.23
CA ILE A 48 -5.78 -19.68 -1.48
C ILE A 48 -6.63 -20.39 -0.40
N LEU A 49 -6.48 -20.00 0.86
CA LEU A 49 -7.18 -20.64 1.97
C LEU A 49 -8.70 -20.41 1.94
N THR A 50 -9.15 -19.31 1.33
CA THR A 50 -10.56 -18.93 1.26
C THR A 50 -11.29 -19.53 0.07
N ARG A 51 -10.55 -19.94 -0.98
CA ARG A 51 -11.09 -20.74 -2.09
C ARG A 51 -11.42 -22.19 -1.70
N LYS A 52 -10.98 -22.68 -0.54
CA LYS A 52 -11.44 -23.99 -0.07
C LYS A 52 -12.94 -23.89 0.21
N PRO A 53 -13.79 -24.71 -0.42
CA PRO A 53 -15.22 -24.66 -0.18
C PRO A 53 -15.46 -24.91 1.30
N VAL A 54 -16.17 -23.98 1.95
CA VAL A 54 -16.70 -24.20 3.29
C VAL A 54 -17.69 -25.35 3.15
N LEU A 55 -17.24 -26.58 3.48
CA LEU A 55 -18.13 -27.71 3.70
C LEU A 55 -19.15 -27.25 4.74
N ARG A 56 -20.40 -27.03 4.31
CA ARG A 56 -21.49 -26.69 5.21
C ARG A 56 -21.60 -27.84 6.22
N PRO A 57 -21.37 -27.63 7.53
CA PRO A 57 -21.83 -28.61 8.48
C PRO A 57 -23.37 -28.63 8.37
N ALA A 58 -23.93 -29.78 8.03
CA ALA A 58 -25.36 -30.02 8.11
C ALA A 58 -25.76 -30.02 9.59
N TYR A 59 -25.92 -28.83 10.17
CA TYR A 59 -26.34 -28.68 11.55
C TYR A 59 -27.86 -28.56 11.58
N ASN A 60 -28.52 -29.52 12.21
CA ASN A 60 -29.97 -29.54 12.38
C ASN A 60 -30.39 -28.28 13.15
N ALA A 61 -31.07 -27.36 12.47
CA ALA A 61 -31.46 -26.04 12.97
C ALA A 61 -32.54 -26.06 14.09
N ARG A 62 -32.78 -27.20 14.74
CA ARG A 62 -33.84 -27.37 15.73
C ARG A 62 -33.45 -26.90 17.13
N ASP A 63 -32.18 -26.96 17.51
CA ASP A 63 -31.81 -26.83 18.94
C ASP A 63 -31.26 -25.43 19.34
N SER A 64 -31.21 -24.46 18.42
CA SER A 64 -30.53 -23.18 18.66
C SER A 64 -31.27 -21.94 18.12
N CYS A 65 -32.61 -21.95 18.09
CA CYS A 65 -33.38 -20.73 17.84
C CYS A 65 -33.67 -20.03 19.18
N VAL A 66 -32.95 -18.94 19.48
CA VAL A 66 -33.13 -18.09 20.69
C VAL A 66 -34.53 -17.49 20.79
N VAL A 67 -35.29 -17.50 19.70
CA VAL A 67 -36.63 -16.92 19.57
C VAL A 67 -37.76 -17.93 19.86
N CYS A 68 -37.43 -19.22 19.95
CA CYS A 68 -38.36 -20.30 20.29
C CYS A 68 -38.04 -20.84 21.69
N GLN A 69 -38.18 -20.01 22.73
CA GLN A 69 -38.20 -20.54 24.09
C GLN A 69 -39.62 -21.02 24.45
N PRO A 70 -39.79 -22.15 25.15
CA PRO A 70 -41.08 -22.50 25.72
C PRO A 70 -41.42 -21.45 26.78
N SER A 71 -42.61 -20.87 26.70
CA SER A 71 -43.13 -19.99 27.73
C SER A 71 -43.27 -20.78 29.04
N THR A 72 -42.38 -20.56 30.01
CA THR A 72 -42.59 -21.00 31.39
C THR A 72 -43.63 -20.09 32.02
N TYR A 73 -44.91 -20.43 31.87
CA TYR A 73 -45.99 -19.84 32.65
C TYR A 73 -46.49 -20.90 33.63
N ASN A 74 -46.32 -20.63 34.93
CA ASN A 74 -46.88 -21.43 36.00
C ASN A 74 -48.41 -21.39 35.93
N HIS A 75 -49.07 -22.55 35.80
CA HIS A 75 -50.45 -22.71 36.22
C HIS A 75 -50.66 -24.07 36.91
N HIS A 76 -51.23 -24.01 38.12
CA HIS A 76 -51.73 -25.14 38.89
C HIS A 76 -52.94 -25.83 38.22
N HIS A 77 -53.02 -27.16 38.43
CA HIS A 77 -54.19 -28.06 38.40
C HIS A 77 -55.17 -28.02 37.21
N HIS A 78 -55.21 -29.11 36.41
CA HIS A 78 -56.20 -30.19 36.51
C HIS A 78 -55.99 -31.26 35.42
N HIS A 79 -56.23 -32.53 35.78
CA HIS A 79 -56.30 -33.67 34.88
C HIS A 79 -57.34 -33.47 33.76
N HIS A 80 -56.96 -33.67 32.49
CA HIS A 80 -57.76 -34.40 31.50
C HIS A 80 -56.91 -34.78 30.28
N HIS A 81 -57.04 -36.04 29.86
CA HIS A 81 -56.54 -36.59 28.59
C HIS A 81 -57.07 -35.78 27.41
N HIS A 82 -56.21 -35.26 26.52
CA HIS A 82 -56.46 -35.19 25.07
C HIS A 82 -55.19 -34.81 24.28
N GLN A 83 -54.88 -35.69 23.31
CA GLN A 83 -54.12 -35.52 22.05
C GLN A 83 -53.09 -34.39 21.91
N HIS A 84 -51.84 -34.81 21.67
CA HIS A 84 -50.72 -33.99 21.18
C HIS A 84 -51.08 -33.24 19.89
N HIS A 85 -51.21 -31.92 19.98
CA HIS A 85 -51.01 -31.00 18.87
C HIS A 85 -49.92 -30.00 19.28
N ASP A 86 -48.69 -30.24 18.80
CA ASP A 86 -47.56 -29.33 18.96
C ASP A 86 -47.82 -28.04 18.16
N LEU A 87 -48.53 -27.08 18.77
CA LEU A 87 -48.60 -25.71 18.26
C LEU A 87 -47.41 -24.91 18.79
N GLN A 88 -46.31 -24.92 18.03
CA GLN A 88 -45.18 -24.01 18.26
C GLN A 88 -45.64 -22.56 18.06
N GLN A 89 -45.86 -21.82 19.15
CA GLN A 89 -46.17 -20.40 19.09
C GLN A 89 -44.89 -19.59 18.85
N HIS A 90 -44.72 -19.07 17.62
CA HIS A 90 -43.66 -18.11 17.30
C HIS A 90 -43.91 -16.75 17.96
N THR A 91 -42.86 -16.09 18.49
CA THR A 91 -42.96 -14.73 19.05
C THR A 91 -43.28 -13.69 17.96
N ALA A 92 -43.89 -12.56 18.36
CA ALA A 92 -44.28 -11.49 17.43
C ALA A 92 -43.09 -10.97 16.59
N SER A 93 -41.89 -10.90 17.17
CA SER A 93 -40.67 -10.50 16.48
C SER A 93 -40.29 -11.46 15.34
N CYS A 94 -40.51 -12.76 15.51
CA CYS A 94 -40.27 -13.77 14.47
C CYS A 94 -41.24 -13.63 13.29
N ARG A 95 -42.49 -13.26 13.54
CA ARG A 95 -43.49 -13.01 12.49
C ARG A 95 -43.17 -11.75 11.69
N THR A 96 -42.72 -10.68 12.36
CA THR A 96 -42.35 -9.43 11.68
C THR A 96 -41.15 -9.60 10.76
N SER A 97 -40.15 -10.42 11.13
CA SER A 97 -38.99 -10.72 10.27
C SER A 97 -39.31 -11.65 9.10
N ASN A 98 -40.38 -12.43 9.17
CA ASN A 98 -40.71 -13.49 8.21
C ASN A 98 -41.96 -13.12 7.40
N ASN A 99 -42.11 -11.85 7.03
CA ASN A 99 -43.30 -11.26 6.40
C ASN A 99 -43.69 -11.96 5.07
N ASN A 100 -44.37 -13.09 5.19
CA ASN A 100 -45.05 -13.78 4.12
C ASN A 100 -46.54 -13.70 4.42
N ASN A 101 -47.19 -12.74 3.77
CA ASN A 101 -48.64 -12.60 3.76
C ASN A 101 -49.30 -13.67 2.87
N THR A 102 -48.90 -14.93 3.02
CA THR A 102 -49.50 -16.08 2.34
C THR A 102 -50.09 -16.99 3.39
N THR A 103 -51.35 -16.72 3.72
CA THR A 103 -52.25 -17.66 4.39
C THR A 103 -52.44 -18.87 3.47
N GLN A 104 -51.70 -19.95 3.72
CA GLN A 104 -52.16 -21.33 3.58
C GLN A 104 -50.99 -22.27 3.89
N PHE A 105 -51.21 -23.09 4.92
CA PHE A 105 -50.51 -24.34 5.23
C PHE A 105 -49.33 -24.70 4.34
N HIS A 106 -48.12 -24.31 4.75
CA HIS A 106 -46.92 -25.03 4.39
C HIS A 106 -46.07 -25.22 5.64
N SER A 107 -45.62 -26.46 5.84
CA SER A 107 -44.57 -26.94 6.75
C SER A 107 -43.20 -26.30 6.45
N SER A 108 -43.18 -25.00 6.23
CA SER A 108 -42.03 -24.22 5.82
C SER A 108 -41.30 -23.74 7.06
N SER A 109 -40.20 -24.43 7.32
CA SER A 109 -39.16 -24.11 8.29
C SER A 109 -38.98 -22.61 8.49
N CYS A 110 -39.30 -22.12 9.69
CA CYS A 110 -38.95 -20.77 10.11
C CYS A 110 -37.45 -20.55 9.92
N VAL A 111 -37.05 -19.52 9.16
CA VAL A 111 -35.64 -19.15 9.01
C VAL A 111 -35.22 -18.35 10.25
N CYS A 112 -35.00 -19.05 11.35
CA CYS A 112 -34.26 -18.50 12.48
C CYS A 112 -32.77 -18.50 12.13
N THR A 113 -32.19 -17.37 11.70
CA THR A 113 -30.72 -17.27 11.72
C THR A 113 -30.25 -17.26 13.18
N SER A 114 -29.58 -18.33 13.61
CA SER A 114 -28.87 -18.33 14.90
C SER A 114 -27.80 -17.23 14.89
N LYS A 115 -27.44 -16.71 16.08
CA LYS A 115 -26.32 -15.75 16.22
C LYS A 115 -25.04 -16.29 15.58
N ASP A 116 -24.84 -17.62 15.60
CA ASP A 116 -23.69 -18.27 14.97
C ASP A 116 -23.73 -18.17 13.45
N THR A 117 -24.88 -18.39 12.80
CA THR A 117 -25.00 -18.17 11.34
C THR A 117 -24.73 -16.73 10.91
N LEU A 118 -25.20 -15.74 11.68
CA LEU A 118 -24.92 -14.32 11.41
C LEU A 118 -23.43 -13.99 11.59
N HIS A 119 -22.80 -14.54 12.63
CA HIS A 119 -21.36 -14.38 12.87
C HIS A 119 -20.52 -15.03 11.76
N HIS A 120 -20.91 -16.23 11.30
CA HIS A 120 -20.30 -16.90 10.16
C HIS A 120 -20.46 -16.11 8.86
N TYR A 121 -21.63 -15.51 8.61
CA TYR A 121 -21.88 -14.65 7.44
C TYR A 121 -20.99 -13.40 7.45
N HIS A 122 -20.92 -12.67 8.58
CA HIS A 122 -20.03 -11.50 8.70
C HIS A 122 -18.55 -11.85 8.56
N ARG A 123 -18.13 -13.00 9.10
CA ARG A 123 -16.76 -13.50 8.95
C ARG A 123 -16.46 -13.80 7.48
N HIS A 124 -17.38 -14.49 6.80
CA HIS A 124 -17.26 -14.82 5.38
C HIS A 124 -17.19 -13.57 4.49
N LEU A 125 -18.07 -12.59 4.71
CA LEU A 125 -18.04 -11.31 3.97
C LEU A 125 -16.72 -10.55 4.17
N ARG A 126 -16.20 -10.52 5.42
CA ARG A 126 -14.91 -9.88 5.71
C ARG A 126 -13.76 -10.61 5.00
N THR A 127 -13.83 -11.93 4.92
CA THR A 127 -12.86 -12.77 4.21
C THR A 127 -12.88 -12.52 2.70
N VAL A 128 -14.05 -12.58 2.06
CA VAL A 128 -14.20 -12.33 0.60
C VAL A 128 -13.70 -10.93 0.21
N ARG A 129 -14.01 -9.91 1.03
CA ARG A 129 -13.55 -8.54 0.78
C ARG A 129 -12.02 -8.42 0.86
N ASN A 130 -11.38 -9.13 1.77
CA ASN A 130 -9.92 -9.12 1.88
C ASN A 130 -9.25 -9.82 0.69
N ASP A 131 -9.86 -10.85 0.12
CA ASP A 131 -9.32 -11.57 -1.03
C ASP A 131 -9.35 -10.73 -2.32
N GLN A 132 -10.49 -10.07 -2.56
CA GLN A 132 -10.62 -9.12 -3.67
C GLN A 132 -9.61 -7.98 -3.53
N ALA A 133 -9.43 -7.46 -2.32
CA ALA A 133 -8.42 -6.44 -2.05
C ALA A 133 -6.98 -6.95 -2.30
N ALA A 134 -6.66 -8.18 -1.90
CA ALA A 134 -5.34 -8.77 -2.12
C ALA A 134 -5.03 -8.95 -3.62
N ILE A 135 -5.99 -9.46 -4.39
CA ILE A 135 -5.86 -9.61 -5.86
C ILE A 135 -5.66 -8.25 -6.52
N LEU A 136 -6.47 -7.25 -6.15
CA LEU A 136 -6.34 -5.89 -6.66
C LEU A 136 -4.96 -5.31 -6.34
N SER A 137 -4.50 -5.49 -5.11
CA SER A 137 -3.20 -4.96 -4.67
C SER A 137 -2.03 -5.58 -5.46
N LEU A 138 -2.08 -6.89 -5.72
CA LEU A 138 -1.10 -7.58 -6.56
C LEU A 138 -1.16 -7.10 -8.02
N ALA A 139 -2.36 -6.87 -8.56
CA ALA A 139 -2.53 -6.35 -9.91
C ALA A 139 -1.91 -4.95 -10.07
N PHE A 140 -2.18 -4.04 -9.11
CA PHE A 140 -1.56 -2.71 -9.08
C PHE A 140 -0.04 -2.75 -8.90
N LEU A 141 0.48 -3.74 -8.18
CA LEU A 141 1.92 -3.90 -7.99
C LEU A 141 2.62 -4.37 -9.29
N VAL A 142 2.03 -5.34 -9.99
CA VAL A 142 2.71 -6.05 -11.10
C VAL A 142 2.41 -5.43 -12.46
N LEU A 143 1.14 -5.18 -12.80
CA LEU A 143 0.74 -4.80 -14.16
C LEU A 143 1.37 -3.48 -14.62
N PRO A 144 1.37 -2.39 -13.82
CA PRO A 144 2.02 -1.14 -14.22
C PRO A 144 3.54 -1.24 -14.22
N PHE A 145 4.12 -2.20 -13.47
CA PHE A 145 5.56 -2.36 -13.37
C PHE A 145 6.15 -3.12 -14.57
N ILE A 146 5.43 -4.08 -15.16
CA ILE A 146 5.91 -4.84 -16.33
C ILE A 146 6.45 -3.94 -17.46
N PRO A 147 5.71 -2.94 -17.98
CA PRO A 147 6.22 -2.06 -19.04
C PRO A 147 7.38 -1.18 -18.56
N ALA A 148 7.45 -0.88 -17.26
CA ALA A 148 8.54 -0.10 -16.66
C ALA A 148 9.86 -0.88 -16.62
N THR A 149 9.82 -2.21 -16.52
CA THR A 149 11.03 -3.04 -16.38
C THR A 149 11.89 -3.12 -17.65
N ASN A 150 11.43 -2.58 -18.78
CA ASN A 150 12.04 -2.76 -20.09
C ASN A 150 12.21 -4.23 -20.53
N LEU A 151 11.54 -5.18 -19.86
CA LEU A 151 11.65 -6.61 -20.17
C LEU A 151 11.04 -6.95 -21.55
N LEU A 152 10.00 -6.23 -21.96
CA LEU A 152 9.28 -6.46 -23.22
C LEU A 152 9.59 -5.40 -24.27
N TYR A 153 9.71 -4.13 -23.86
CA TYR A 153 9.99 -3.01 -24.76
C TYR A 153 10.98 -2.06 -24.10
N TYR A 154 12.02 -1.66 -24.83
CA TYR A 154 12.98 -0.68 -24.34
C TYR A 154 12.35 0.72 -24.35
N VAL A 155 11.87 1.18 -23.19
CA VAL A 155 11.47 2.58 -22.99
C VAL A 155 12.68 3.30 -22.38
N GLY A 156 13.19 4.35 -23.02
CA GLY A 156 14.43 5.03 -22.59
C GLY A 156 14.43 5.68 -21.18
N PHE A 157 13.31 5.60 -20.44
CA PHE A 157 13.11 6.21 -19.13
C PHE A 157 12.73 5.19 -18.05
N VAL A 158 13.41 4.04 -18.06
CA VAL A 158 13.09 2.80 -17.32
C VAL A 158 12.67 3.02 -15.87
N MET A 159 13.22 4.01 -15.18
CA MET A 159 13.02 4.20 -13.74
C MET A 159 12.81 5.66 -13.37
N ALA A 160 11.97 6.37 -14.11
CA ALA A 160 11.46 7.65 -13.63
C ALA A 160 10.50 7.41 -12.44
N GLU A 161 10.64 8.18 -11.36
CA GLU A 161 9.79 8.08 -10.16
C GLU A 161 8.29 8.03 -10.47
N ARG A 162 7.89 8.73 -11.55
CA ARG A 162 6.51 8.77 -12.05
C ARG A 162 5.93 7.42 -12.42
N VAL A 163 6.76 6.46 -12.83
CA VAL A 163 6.32 5.12 -13.25
C VAL A 163 6.11 4.21 -12.04
N LEU A 164 6.75 4.52 -10.91
CA LEU A 164 6.67 3.73 -9.68
C LEU A 164 5.48 4.09 -8.78
N TYR A 165 4.75 5.18 -9.07
CA TYR A 165 3.57 5.56 -8.28
C TYR A 165 2.50 4.46 -8.27
N MET A 166 2.14 3.91 -9.43
CA MET A 166 1.10 2.86 -9.49
C MET A 166 1.52 1.56 -8.78
N PRO A 167 2.74 1.00 -9.00
CA PRO A 167 3.24 -0.13 -8.22
C PRO A 167 3.30 0.13 -6.72
N SER A 168 3.66 1.35 -6.30
CA SER A 168 3.72 1.71 -4.88
C SER A 168 2.35 1.67 -4.20
N VAL A 169 1.27 2.01 -4.91
CA VAL A 169 -0.11 1.88 -4.40
C VAL A 169 -0.41 0.41 -4.07
N GLY A 170 -0.05 -0.51 -4.97
CA GLY A 170 -0.20 -1.95 -4.74
C GLY A 170 0.56 -2.43 -3.50
N LEU A 171 1.81 -1.99 -3.33
CA LEU A 171 2.64 -2.32 -2.15
C LEU A 171 2.02 -1.78 -0.85
N CYS A 172 1.55 -0.53 -0.83
CA CYS A 172 0.92 0.09 0.33
C CYS A 172 -0.35 -0.66 0.77
N LEU A 173 -1.18 -1.08 -0.19
CA LEU A 173 -2.38 -1.86 0.11
C LEU A 173 -2.03 -3.24 0.69
N LEU A 174 -1.04 -3.93 0.14
CA LEU A 174 -0.55 -5.21 0.69
C LEU A 174 -0.01 -5.04 2.12
N LEU A 175 0.78 -4.00 2.38
CA LEU A 175 1.26 -3.67 3.72
C LEU A 175 0.12 -3.42 4.70
N GLY A 176 -0.95 -2.75 4.26
CA GLY A 176 -2.17 -2.55 5.04
C GLY A 176 -2.86 -3.86 5.41
N LEU A 177 -3.01 -4.77 4.45
CA LEU A 177 -3.63 -6.08 4.66
C LEU A 177 -2.79 -6.96 5.61
N SER A 178 -1.48 -7.05 5.36
CA SER A 178 -0.57 -7.83 6.22
C SER A 178 -0.47 -7.23 7.62
N SER A 179 -0.36 -5.89 7.76
CA SER A 179 -0.32 -5.26 9.08
C SER A 179 -1.62 -5.48 9.87
N ALA A 180 -2.79 -5.47 9.23
CA ALA A 180 -4.06 -5.80 9.88
C ALA A 180 -4.11 -7.26 10.38
N ALA A 181 -3.54 -8.21 9.62
CA ALA A 181 -3.43 -9.61 10.04
C ALA A 181 -2.46 -9.78 11.23
N LEU A 182 -1.29 -9.13 11.17
CA LEU A 182 -0.30 -9.14 12.25
C LEU A 182 -0.83 -8.46 13.52
N TRP A 183 -1.59 -7.37 13.40
CA TRP A 183 -2.16 -6.61 14.51
C TRP A 183 -3.08 -7.46 15.40
N ASN A 184 -3.83 -8.38 14.80
CA ASN A 184 -4.69 -9.31 15.53
C ASN A 184 -3.93 -10.52 16.09
N SER A 185 -2.89 -10.97 15.39
CA SER A 185 -2.11 -12.15 15.78
C SER A 185 -1.13 -11.87 16.94
N TYR A 186 -0.59 -10.65 17.01
CA TYR A 186 0.47 -10.28 17.96
C TYR A 186 0.06 -9.13 18.89
N ARG A 187 -0.99 -9.36 19.69
CA ARG A 187 -1.58 -8.33 20.59
C ARG A 187 -0.56 -7.70 21.55
N ARG A 188 0.46 -8.45 21.99
CA ARG A 188 1.54 -7.99 22.88
C ARG A 188 2.47 -6.95 22.25
N TYR A 189 2.65 -6.95 20.94
CA TYR A 189 3.62 -6.09 20.24
C TYR A 189 3.00 -4.85 19.57
N ARG A 190 1.71 -4.58 19.82
CA ARG A 190 0.99 -3.44 19.21
C ARG A 190 1.63 -2.09 19.52
N LEU A 191 2.02 -1.88 20.78
CA LEU A 191 2.66 -0.63 21.19
C LEU A 191 3.99 -0.42 20.44
N VAL A 192 4.81 -1.47 20.35
CA VAL A 192 6.07 -1.43 19.61
C VAL A 192 5.85 -1.09 18.13
N PHE A 193 4.84 -1.69 17.50
CA PHE A 193 4.49 -1.41 16.11
C PHE A 193 4.06 0.05 15.91
N VAL A 194 3.24 0.60 16.80
CA VAL A 194 2.82 2.01 16.74
C VAL A 194 4.00 2.94 16.95
N CYS A 195 4.82 2.70 17.98
CA CYS A 195 6.01 3.51 18.23
C CYS A 195 6.95 3.49 17.02
N ALA A 196 7.23 2.32 16.45
CA ALA A 196 8.06 2.20 15.26
C ALA A 196 7.47 2.97 14.06
N PHE A 197 6.16 2.85 13.82
CA PHE A 197 5.49 3.58 12.74
C PHE A 197 5.56 5.10 12.96
N VAL A 198 5.31 5.59 14.17
CA VAL A 198 5.41 7.00 14.53
C VAL A 198 6.83 7.51 14.38
N THR A 199 7.84 6.76 14.84
CA THR A 199 9.26 7.14 14.66
C THR A 199 9.62 7.27 13.20
N VAL A 200 9.19 6.32 12.36
CA VAL A 200 9.39 6.38 10.90
C VAL A 200 8.72 7.61 10.31
N LEU A 201 7.46 7.87 10.65
CA LEU A 201 6.74 9.06 10.18
C LEU A 201 7.44 10.35 10.57
N VAL A 202 7.79 10.52 11.85
CA VAL A 202 8.48 11.72 12.33
C VAL A 202 9.83 11.89 11.63
N ALA A 203 10.60 10.81 11.44
CA ALA A 203 11.87 10.86 10.74
C ALA A 203 11.71 11.31 9.27
N PHE A 204 10.72 10.76 8.55
CA PHE A 204 10.44 11.16 7.16
C PHE A 204 9.88 12.57 7.07
N SER A 205 8.97 12.97 7.95
CA SER A 205 8.47 14.35 8.02
C SER A 205 9.58 15.35 8.29
N ALA A 206 10.49 15.06 9.24
CA ALA A 206 11.64 15.91 9.52
C ALA A 206 12.57 16.03 8.30
N ARG A 207 12.85 14.91 7.61
CA ARG A 207 13.63 14.91 6.35
C ARG A 207 12.97 15.78 5.28
N THR A 208 11.65 15.70 5.12
CA THR A 208 10.91 16.52 4.16
C THR A 208 11.02 18.00 4.50
N VAL A 209 10.84 18.38 5.77
CA VAL A 209 10.95 19.78 6.21
C VAL A 209 12.37 20.32 6.00
N LEU A 210 13.40 19.53 6.31
CA LEU A 210 14.78 19.92 6.05
C LEU A 210 15.05 20.08 4.56
N ARG A 211 14.52 19.17 3.72
CA ARG A 211 14.66 19.25 2.27
C ARG A 211 13.98 20.50 1.70
N ASN A 212 12.87 20.96 2.27
CA ASN A 212 12.21 22.19 1.82
C ASN A 212 13.10 23.44 1.94
N LEU A 213 14.16 23.41 2.76
CA LEU A 213 15.14 24.49 2.82
C LEU A 213 15.92 24.63 1.50
N ASP A 214 16.19 23.53 0.81
CA ASP A 214 16.88 23.53 -0.49
C ASP A 214 16.02 24.26 -1.56
N TRP A 215 14.70 24.26 -1.41
CA TRP A 215 13.75 24.87 -2.37
C TRP A 215 13.52 26.37 -2.15
N LYS A 216 14.17 26.99 -1.15
CA LYS A 216 13.98 28.42 -0.86
C LYS A 216 14.50 29.34 -1.96
N SER A 217 15.54 28.92 -2.68
CA SER A 217 16.07 29.64 -3.82
C SER A 217 16.61 28.68 -4.88
N GLU A 218 16.61 29.11 -6.14
CA GLU A 218 17.14 28.31 -7.24
C GLU A 218 18.64 28.02 -7.05
N GLU A 219 19.39 28.98 -6.51
CA GLU A 219 20.80 28.79 -6.15
C GLU A 219 20.99 27.72 -5.06
N ALA A 220 20.19 27.74 -3.98
CA ALA A 220 20.27 26.74 -2.93
C ALA A 220 19.91 25.34 -3.47
N LEU A 221 18.90 25.26 -4.35
CA LEU A 221 18.48 24.04 -4.99
C LEU A 221 19.62 23.42 -5.79
N TYR A 222 20.25 24.18 -6.69
CA TYR A 222 21.34 23.66 -7.51
C TYR A 222 22.62 23.40 -6.71
N ARG A 223 22.92 24.20 -5.68
CA ARG A 223 24.03 23.91 -4.76
C ARG A 223 23.85 22.58 -4.03
N SER A 224 22.63 22.28 -3.57
CA SER A 224 22.31 21.00 -2.93
C SER A 224 22.44 19.80 -3.88
N ALA A 225 22.34 20.04 -5.20
CA ALA A 225 22.44 19.02 -6.24
C ALA A 225 23.87 18.74 -6.72
N ILE A 226 24.85 19.61 -6.43
CA ILE A 226 26.27 19.44 -6.78
C ILE A 226 26.83 18.07 -6.38
N PRO A 227 26.66 17.56 -5.13
CA PRO A 227 27.21 16.26 -4.77
C PRO A 227 26.52 15.08 -5.46
N ILE A 228 25.37 15.28 -6.11
CA ILE A 228 24.55 14.22 -6.72
C ILE A 228 24.80 14.15 -8.22
N ASN A 229 24.77 15.29 -8.90
CA ASN A 229 25.03 15.39 -10.33
C ASN A 229 25.81 16.69 -10.60
N PRO A 230 27.12 16.70 -10.31
CA PRO A 230 27.94 17.90 -10.41
C PRO A 230 27.83 18.60 -11.77
N PRO A 231 28.01 17.93 -12.93
CA PRO A 231 28.04 18.64 -14.20
C PRO A 231 26.72 19.38 -14.52
N LYS A 232 25.56 18.73 -14.29
CA LYS A 232 24.25 19.38 -14.52
C LYS A 232 23.94 20.45 -13.48
N ALA A 233 24.30 20.22 -12.23
CA ALA A 233 24.09 21.17 -11.14
C ALA A 233 24.91 22.45 -11.35
N TYR A 234 26.18 22.33 -11.71
CA TYR A 234 27.05 23.47 -12.02
C TYR A 234 26.58 24.23 -13.27
N GLY A 235 26.15 23.53 -14.33
CA GLY A 235 25.62 24.18 -15.53
C GLY A 235 24.37 25.03 -15.23
N ASN A 236 23.43 24.49 -14.46
CA ASN A 236 22.24 25.25 -14.07
C ASN A 236 22.57 26.36 -13.06
N LEU A 237 23.46 26.12 -12.11
CA LEU A 237 23.93 27.14 -11.18
C LEU A 237 24.55 28.32 -11.91
N GLY A 238 25.37 28.08 -12.95
CA GLY A 238 25.94 29.12 -13.80
C GLY A 238 24.86 29.98 -14.46
N SER A 239 23.80 29.37 -15.01
CA SER A 239 22.68 30.10 -15.59
C SER A 239 21.95 31.00 -14.59
N ILE A 240 21.77 30.53 -13.35
CA ILE A 240 21.16 31.34 -12.28
C ILE A 240 22.07 32.49 -11.85
N LEU A 241 23.37 32.26 -11.74
CA LEU A 241 24.33 33.30 -11.38
C LEU A 241 24.43 34.38 -12.46
N SER A 242 24.40 33.97 -13.74
CA SER A 242 24.39 34.88 -14.89
C SER A 242 23.13 35.74 -14.90
N SER A 243 21.95 35.17 -14.61
CA SER A 243 20.70 35.93 -14.54
C SER A 243 20.64 36.92 -13.36
N GLN A 244 21.41 36.66 -12.30
CA GLN A 244 21.61 37.56 -11.17
C GLN A 244 22.69 38.63 -11.40
N GLY A 245 23.34 38.66 -12.58
CA GLY A 245 24.42 39.60 -12.90
C GLY A 245 25.77 39.25 -12.27
N ARG A 246 25.93 38.05 -11.68
CA ARG A 246 27.17 37.56 -11.05
C ARG A 246 28.01 36.80 -12.08
N ALA A 247 28.46 37.49 -13.12
CA ALA A 247 29.14 36.91 -14.28
C ALA A 247 30.42 36.12 -13.91
N ASP A 248 31.28 36.66 -13.04
CA ASP A 248 32.51 35.95 -12.60
C ASP A 248 32.24 34.63 -11.87
N GLU A 249 31.11 34.52 -11.16
CA GLU A 249 30.68 33.29 -10.50
C GLU A 249 30.02 32.33 -11.49
N ALA A 250 29.27 32.87 -12.45
CA ALA A 250 28.63 32.09 -13.51
C ALA A 250 29.67 31.40 -14.40
N GLU A 251 30.68 32.14 -14.87
CA GLU A 251 31.77 31.60 -15.66
C GLU A 251 32.48 30.45 -14.92
N ARG A 252 32.82 30.65 -13.64
CA ARG A 252 33.43 29.60 -12.81
C ARG A 252 32.54 28.37 -12.71
N ALA A 253 31.24 28.54 -12.50
CA ALA A 253 30.30 27.42 -12.45
C ALA A 253 30.22 26.69 -13.80
N PHE A 254 30.14 27.38 -14.92
CA PHE A 254 30.14 26.76 -16.25
C PHE A 254 31.45 26.00 -16.53
N ARG A 255 32.61 26.57 -16.18
CA ARG A 255 33.90 25.89 -16.31
C ARG A 255 33.96 24.62 -15.46
N MET A 256 33.51 24.67 -14.21
CA MET A 256 33.40 23.48 -13.35
C MET A 256 32.51 22.39 -13.97
N ALA A 257 31.37 22.77 -14.57
CA ALA A 257 30.51 21.81 -15.28
C ALA A 257 31.25 21.11 -16.43
N LEU A 258 32.01 21.87 -17.22
CA LEU A 258 32.80 21.37 -18.35
C LEU A 258 34.01 20.54 -17.90
N ASP A 259 34.60 20.84 -16.75
CA ASP A 259 35.67 20.03 -16.15
C ASP A 259 35.14 18.63 -15.76
N PHE A 260 33.93 18.55 -15.20
CA PHE A 260 33.27 17.27 -14.93
C PHE A 260 32.84 16.56 -16.21
N ARG A 261 32.33 17.30 -17.20
CA ARG A 261 31.92 16.74 -18.49
C ARG A 261 32.18 17.73 -19.64
N PRO A 262 33.24 17.52 -20.43
CA PRO A 262 33.60 18.45 -21.51
C PRO A 262 32.58 18.53 -22.66
N ASN A 263 31.79 17.48 -22.87
CA ASN A 263 30.84 17.37 -23.96
C ASN A 263 29.41 17.78 -23.55
N MET A 264 29.24 19.01 -23.07
CA MET A 264 27.94 19.60 -22.73
C MET A 264 27.68 20.82 -23.61
N ALA A 265 27.02 20.59 -24.75
CA ALA A 265 26.76 21.64 -25.75
C ALA A 265 25.92 22.81 -25.21
N ASP A 266 24.97 22.52 -24.33
CA ASP A 266 24.17 23.50 -23.61
C ASP A 266 25.02 24.41 -22.72
N VAL A 267 26.00 23.85 -22.00
CA VAL A 267 26.91 24.60 -21.14
C VAL A 267 27.88 25.45 -21.96
N HIS A 268 28.44 24.92 -23.05
CA HIS A 268 29.28 25.70 -23.97
C HIS A 268 28.55 26.91 -24.54
N TYR A 269 27.29 26.72 -24.96
CA TYR A 269 26.45 27.80 -25.45
C TYR A 269 26.22 28.88 -24.37
N ASN A 270 25.85 28.49 -23.15
CA ASN A 270 25.59 29.44 -22.07
C ASN A 270 26.87 30.18 -21.63
N LEU A 271 28.01 29.49 -21.56
CA LEU A 271 29.30 30.10 -21.27
C LEU A 271 29.68 31.13 -22.35
N SER A 272 29.44 30.83 -23.63
CA SER A 272 29.71 31.78 -24.71
C SER A 272 28.88 33.07 -24.61
N ILE A 273 27.62 32.96 -24.18
CA ILE A 273 26.75 34.11 -23.94
C ILE A 273 27.26 34.93 -22.76
N ASP A 274 27.65 34.27 -21.68
CA ASP A 274 28.12 34.93 -20.46
C ASP A 274 29.42 35.72 -20.70
N LEU A 275 30.37 35.13 -21.42
CA LEU A 275 31.62 35.79 -21.81
C LEU A 275 31.38 37.01 -22.71
N ASN A 276 30.41 36.93 -23.62
CA ASN A 276 30.07 38.06 -24.50
C ASN A 276 29.40 39.23 -23.75
N ARG A 277 28.89 39.02 -22.53
CA ARG A 277 28.36 40.10 -21.69
C ARG A 277 29.44 40.83 -20.88
N LEU A 278 30.63 40.25 -20.76
CA LEU A 278 31.76 40.82 -20.01
C LEU A 278 32.66 41.72 -20.88
N LEU A 279 32.50 41.68 -22.21
CA LEU A 279 33.21 42.49 -23.21
C LEU A 279 32.41 43.74 -23.57
#